data_AF-A0A9W9XGT9-F1
#
_entry.id   AF-A0A9W9XGT9-F1
#
_cell.length_a   1.000
_cell.length_b   1.000
_cell.length_c   1.000
_cell.angle_alpha   90.00
_cell.angle_beta   90.00
_cell.angle_gamma   90.00
#
_symmetry.space_group_name_H-M   'P 1'
#
loop_
_entity.id
_entity.type
_entity.pdbx_description
1 polymer ?
#
loop_
_entity_poly.entity_id
_entity_poly.type
_entity_poly.pdbx_seq_one_letter_code
_entity_poly.pdbx_strand_id
1 'polypeptide(L)'
;MADGAHPAYLSPSELGSKDYWESYYARTLAHISNGDAETDPSPLTQETSDADSDADVNDEDDPGTSWFSEHNAPEKVVQFLTRRSFPLAPRNTRAKGQSPPSILDLGTGNGSMLALLRKKGRFAGKMVGVDYSARSVELARELQRSRGHSAYRTDSEDDTDKDEDEDSGEEDGFGAGDEAPNAASQGGTEVAPIRFEEWDILNSRALLSETGEKILPSSDSETLSWFPYEEGGFDIALDKGTFDAISLADDAQDTRVCERYPDIARRLVTKGGYLIVTSCNWTEDELVKWFAPETKPDQKDHLKVWGRVEYPRFRFGGQEGQGVCTVCFQRVSNA
;
A
#
# COMPACT_ATOMS: atom_id res chain seq x y z
N MET A 1 -6.78 15.90 -32.58
CA MET A 1 -6.78 14.44 -32.76
C MET A 1 -5.56 13.92 -32.03
N ALA A 2 -5.65 13.81 -30.70
CA ALA A 2 -4.64 13.07 -29.93
C ALA A 2 -5.16 11.64 -29.93
N ASP A 3 -4.45 10.72 -30.57
CA ASP A 3 -4.82 9.32 -30.61
C ASP A 3 -5.07 8.81 -29.18
N GLY A 4 -6.24 8.20 -28.97
CA GLY A 4 -6.61 7.49 -27.76
C GLY A 4 -5.85 6.17 -27.62
N ALA A 5 -4.53 6.21 -27.84
CA ALA A 5 -3.65 5.04 -27.75
C ALA A 5 -3.28 4.79 -26.28
N HIS A 6 -3.28 3.51 -25.90
CA HIS A 6 -2.76 3.03 -24.62
C HIS A 6 -1.32 3.51 -24.41
N PRO A 7 -0.89 3.78 -23.15
CA PRO A 7 0.51 4.08 -22.84
C PRO A 7 1.45 3.00 -23.40
N ALA A 8 2.66 3.41 -23.82
CA ALA A 8 3.64 2.46 -24.33
C ALA A 8 4.05 1.48 -23.22
N TYR A 9 4.08 0.19 -23.53
CA TYR A 9 4.45 -0.82 -22.55
C TYR A 9 5.91 -0.67 -22.10
N LEU A 10 6.17 -1.00 -20.85
CA LEU A 10 7.51 -1.08 -20.32
C LEU A 10 8.24 -2.33 -20.84
N SER A 11 9.56 -2.25 -20.89
CA SER A 11 10.42 -3.40 -21.12
C SER A 11 10.39 -4.31 -19.88
N PRO A 12 10.36 -5.64 -20.04
CA PRO A 12 10.43 -6.55 -18.91
C PRO A 12 11.71 -6.38 -18.08
N SER A 13 11.61 -6.68 -16.79
CA SER A 13 12.71 -6.62 -15.82
C SER A 13 12.55 -7.70 -14.75
N GLU A 14 13.64 -8.04 -14.04
CA GLU A 14 13.59 -8.95 -12.90
C GLU A 14 12.62 -8.50 -11.82
N LEU A 15 12.40 -7.19 -11.66
CA LEU A 15 11.43 -6.59 -10.75
C LEU A 15 9.97 -6.97 -11.05
N GLY A 16 9.69 -7.42 -12.28
CA GLY A 16 8.39 -7.97 -12.66
C GLY A 16 8.27 -9.49 -12.49
N SER A 17 9.33 -10.17 -12.02
CA SER A 17 9.34 -11.62 -11.82
C SER A 17 8.98 -12.01 -10.39
N LYS A 18 8.21 -13.10 -10.25
CA LYS A 18 7.91 -13.69 -8.94
C LYS A 18 9.19 -14.13 -8.22
N ASP A 19 10.15 -14.70 -8.94
CA ASP A 19 11.39 -15.24 -8.38
C ASP A 19 12.26 -14.17 -7.70
N TYR A 20 12.32 -12.95 -8.27
CA TYR A 20 13.01 -11.82 -7.65
C TYR A 20 12.43 -11.52 -6.26
N TRP A 21 11.10 -11.37 -6.18
CA TRP A 21 10.40 -11.02 -4.95
C TRP A 21 10.43 -12.14 -3.91
N GLU A 22 10.25 -13.40 -4.32
CA GLU A 22 10.40 -14.56 -3.42
C GLU A 22 11.81 -14.60 -2.81
N SER A 23 12.84 -14.37 -3.63
CA SER A 23 14.24 -14.33 -3.18
C SER A 23 14.49 -13.16 -2.24
N TYR A 24 13.92 -11.99 -2.55
CA TYR A 24 14.00 -10.81 -1.71
C TYR A 24 13.41 -11.07 -0.31
N TYR A 25 12.15 -11.52 -0.25
CA TYR A 25 11.47 -11.77 1.02
C TYR A 25 12.14 -12.88 1.84
N ALA A 26 12.66 -13.92 1.18
CA ALA A 26 13.41 -14.97 1.85
C ALA A 26 14.70 -14.44 2.53
N ARG A 27 15.43 -13.52 1.88
CA ARG A 27 16.61 -12.87 2.48
C ARG A 27 16.23 -12.01 3.67
N THR A 28 15.17 -11.19 3.54
CA THR A 28 14.68 -10.36 4.66
C THR A 28 14.27 -11.19 5.86
N LEU A 29 13.51 -12.27 5.66
CA LEU A 29 13.11 -13.19 6.73
C LEU A 29 14.32 -13.84 7.42
N ALA A 30 15.34 -14.22 6.64
CA ALA A 30 16.57 -14.78 7.19
C ALA A 30 17.33 -13.74 8.04
N HIS A 31 17.39 -12.48 7.61
CA HIS A 31 18.03 -11.41 8.38
C HIS A 31 17.30 -11.16 9.71
N ILE A 32 15.97 -11.06 9.70
CA ILE A 32 15.17 -10.88 10.93
C ILE A 32 15.39 -12.06 11.89
N SER A 33 15.42 -13.29 11.36
CA SER A 33 15.62 -14.49 12.20
C SER A 33 17.03 -14.56 12.82
N ASN A 34 18.03 -13.95 12.17
CA ASN A 34 19.42 -13.94 12.62
C ASN A 34 19.77 -12.71 13.49
N GLY A 35 19.07 -11.58 13.32
CA GLY A 35 19.26 -10.37 14.11
C GLY A 35 18.91 -10.53 15.59
N ASP A 36 18.07 -11.51 15.93
CA ASP A 36 17.79 -11.91 17.32
C ASP A 36 18.95 -12.70 17.98
N ALA A 37 20.04 -13.00 17.26
CA ALA A 37 21.11 -13.89 17.73
C ALA A 37 22.48 -13.23 18.02
N GLU A 38 22.70 -11.95 17.72
CA GLU A 38 24.02 -11.31 17.96
C GLU A 38 23.90 -9.99 18.76
N THR A 39 24.14 -10.09 20.07
CA THR A 39 24.63 -8.99 20.91
C THR A 39 26.00 -9.36 21.46
N ASP A 40 27.08 -9.07 20.73
CA ASP A 40 28.39 -8.70 21.31
C ASP A 40 29.33 -8.16 20.20
N PRO A 41 29.89 -6.93 20.32
CA PRO A 41 30.85 -6.45 19.35
C PRO A 41 32.27 -6.91 19.73
N SER A 42 33.03 -7.40 18.75
CA SER A 42 34.48 -7.28 18.83
C SER A 42 35.08 -6.97 17.46
N PRO A 43 35.96 -5.96 17.37
CA PRO A 43 36.48 -5.45 16.11
C PRO A 43 37.68 -6.26 15.67
N LEU A 44 37.85 -6.46 14.35
CA LEU A 44 39.14 -6.44 13.61
C LEU A 44 38.94 -6.82 12.13
N THR A 45 38.95 -5.78 11.28
CA THR A 45 39.61 -5.66 9.95
C THR A 45 39.92 -6.92 9.12
N GLN A 46 39.57 -6.95 7.83
CA GLN A 46 40.38 -6.36 6.75
C GLN A 46 39.76 -6.55 5.35
N GLU A 47 39.87 -5.49 4.55
CA GLU A 47 39.44 -5.24 3.18
C GLU A 47 39.76 -6.32 2.12
N THR A 48 38.92 -6.44 1.07
CA THR A 48 39.34 -6.30 -0.34
C THR A 48 38.15 -6.04 -1.31
N SER A 49 38.27 -4.93 -2.04
CA SER A 49 37.97 -4.67 -3.47
C SER A 49 36.53 -4.68 -4.04
N ASP A 50 36.07 -3.46 -4.35
CA ASP A 50 35.61 -2.96 -5.65
C ASP A 50 34.61 -3.79 -6.48
N ALA A 51 33.32 -3.46 -6.30
CA ALA A 51 32.37 -3.35 -7.39
C ALA A 51 31.31 -2.31 -7.01
N ASP A 52 31.22 -1.22 -7.79
CA ASP A 52 30.16 -0.21 -7.70
C ASP A 52 28.79 -0.88 -7.80
N SER A 53 28.13 -1.05 -6.66
CA SER A 53 26.68 -1.21 -6.56
C SER A 53 26.19 -0.14 -5.59
N ASP A 54 25.66 0.95 -6.13
CA ASP A 54 24.89 1.96 -5.39
C ASP A 54 23.60 1.34 -4.84
N ALA A 55 23.74 0.50 -3.82
CA ALA A 55 22.68 0.00 -2.97
C ALA A 55 23.09 0.26 -1.52
N ASP A 56 23.41 1.50 -1.19
CA ASP A 56 23.34 2.00 0.18
C ASP A 56 21.84 2.13 0.56
N VAL A 57 21.17 0.98 0.65
CA VAL A 57 19.93 0.87 1.42
C VAL A 57 20.40 0.84 2.86
N ASN A 58 20.09 1.90 3.59
CA ASN A 58 20.38 1.99 5.02
C ASN A 58 19.48 0.95 5.73
N ASP A 59 19.95 -0.30 5.76
CA ASP A 59 19.25 -1.52 6.19
C ASP A 59 19.19 -1.66 7.72
N GLU A 60 19.63 -0.67 8.50
CA GLU A 60 19.76 -0.82 9.95
C GLU A 60 18.46 -0.61 10.75
N ASP A 61 17.38 -0.02 10.19
CA ASP A 61 16.16 0.29 10.98
C ASP A 61 14.80 -0.02 10.35
N ASP A 62 14.73 -0.55 9.11
CA ASP A 62 13.45 -0.90 8.48
C ASP A 62 13.48 -2.29 7.83
N PRO A 63 13.04 -3.35 8.53
CA PRO A 63 13.08 -4.70 8.00
C PRO A 63 12.05 -4.88 6.87
N GLY A 64 12.49 -4.62 5.64
CA GLY A 64 11.79 -4.96 4.41
C GLY A 64 11.33 -3.75 3.59
N THR A 65 11.53 -3.86 2.27
CA THR A 65 11.29 -2.86 1.22
C THR A 65 10.12 -1.92 1.48
N SER A 66 10.44 -0.71 1.92
CA SER A 66 9.59 0.43 1.60
C SER A 66 10.01 0.97 0.24
N TRP A 67 9.51 0.35 -0.85
CA TRP A 67 9.80 0.74 -2.25
C TRP A 67 9.59 2.25 -2.54
N PHE A 68 8.81 2.94 -1.71
CA PHE A 68 8.49 4.36 -1.87
C PHE A 68 8.84 5.22 -0.64
N SER A 69 9.67 4.73 0.30
CA SER A 69 10.10 5.51 1.47
C SER A 69 10.88 6.75 1.07
N GLU A 70 11.73 6.65 0.04
CA GLU A 70 12.54 7.77 -0.49
C GLU A 70 11.70 8.99 -0.87
N HIS A 71 10.45 8.77 -1.25
CA HIS A 71 9.50 9.82 -1.61
C HIS A 71 8.45 10.12 -0.53
N ASN A 72 8.58 9.48 0.65
CA ASN A 72 7.66 9.60 1.76
C ASN A 72 6.20 9.30 1.34
N ALA A 73 6.03 8.38 0.37
CA ALA A 73 4.73 8.11 -0.22
C ALA A 73 3.72 7.51 0.76
N PRO A 74 4.09 6.53 1.63
CA PRO A 74 3.17 5.99 2.63
C PRO A 74 2.55 7.08 3.52
N GLU A 75 3.37 7.99 4.05
CA GLU A 75 2.96 9.11 4.88
C GLU A 75 2.04 10.08 4.13
N LYS A 76 2.39 10.41 2.88
CA LYS A 76 1.57 11.30 2.05
C LYS A 76 0.21 10.67 1.71
N VAL A 77 0.15 9.35 1.52
CA VAL A 77 -1.11 8.62 1.33
C VAL A 77 -1.95 8.63 2.61
N VAL A 78 -1.33 8.40 3.78
CA VAL A 78 -2.03 8.51 5.07
C VAL A 78 -2.58 9.91 5.28
N GLN A 79 -1.78 10.95 5.01
CA GLN A 79 -2.23 12.34 5.07
C GLN A 79 -3.41 12.57 4.12
N PHE A 80 -3.34 12.08 2.88
CA PHE A 80 -4.40 12.19 1.90
C PHE A 80 -5.72 11.54 2.36
N LEU A 81 -5.65 10.29 2.84
CA LEU A 81 -6.81 9.52 3.30
C LEU A 81 -7.39 10.01 4.63
N THR A 82 -6.69 10.88 5.36
CA THR A 82 -7.16 11.49 6.61
C THR A 82 -7.64 12.95 6.45
N ARG A 83 -7.55 13.51 5.23
CA ARG A 83 -8.04 14.86 4.91
C ARG A 83 -9.53 14.97 5.19
N ARG A 84 -9.97 16.15 5.66
CA ARG A 84 -11.41 16.45 5.84
C ARG A 84 -12.21 16.29 4.56
N SER A 85 -11.60 16.52 3.39
CA SER A 85 -12.23 16.37 2.09
C SER A 85 -12.40 14.92 1.64
N PHE A 86 -11.63 13.97 2.18
CA PHE A 86 -11.75 12.56 1.79
C PHE A 86 -12.98 11.92 2.46
N PRO A 87 -13.98 11.42 1.70
CA PRO A 87 -15.26 11.04 2.28
C PRO A 87 -15.18 9.93 3.32
N LEU A 88 -14.24 8.99 3.15
CA LEU A 88 -14.05 7.85 4.04
C LEU A 88 -12.98 8.07 5.11
N ALA A 89 -12.50 9.31 5.31
CA ALA A 89 -11.58 9.60 6.40
C ALA A 89 -12.22 9.21 7.75
N PRO A 90 -11.47 8.64 8.73
CA PRO A 90 -12.05 8.15 9.99
C PRO A 90 -12.85 9.21 10.77
N ARG A 91 -12.43 10.48 10.69
CA ARG A 91 -13.18 11.61 11.26
C ARG A 91 -14.58 11.77 10.65
N ASN A 92 -14.71 11.54 9.34
CA ASN A 92 -15.93 11.75 8.57
C ASN A 92 -16.90 10.58 8.76
N THR A 93 -16.40 9.34 8.77
CA THR A 93 -17.23 8.15 9.02
C THR A 93 -17.73 8.12 10.46
N ARG A 94 -16.87 8.42 11.44
CA ARG A 94 -17.25 8.52 12.86
C ARG A 94 -18.30 9.61 13.10
N ALA A 95 -18.12 10.81 12.55
CA ALA A 95 -19.06 11.92 12.72
C ALA A 95 -20.45 11.62 12.13
N LYS A 96 -20.53 10.77 11.10
CA LYS A 96 -21.78 10.34 10.47
C LYS A 96 -22.38 9.07 11.08
N GLY A 97 -21.75 8.49 12.12
CA GLY A 97 -22.16 7.20 12.68
C GLY A 97 -22.06 6.03 11.69
N GLN A 98 -21.23 6.15 10.65
CA GLN A 98 -20.99 5.10 9.67
C GLN A 98 -19.96 4.10 10.22
N SER A 99 -20.07 2.84 9.79
CA SER A 99 -19.05 1.84 10.06
C SER A 99 -17.67 2.31 9.55
N PRO A 100 -16.58 2.00 10.25
CA PRO A 100 -15.23 2.26 9.75
C PRO A 100 -15.02 1.57 8.39
N PRO A 101 -14.35 2.22 7.42
CA PRO A 101 -14.18 1.66 6.09
C PRO A 101 -13.25 0.45 6.12
N SER A 102 -13.56 -0.54 5.27
CA SER A 102 -12.71 -1.68 4.99
C SER A 102 -11.60 -1.33 4.01
N ILE A 103 -10.39 -1.87 4.23
CA ILE A 103 -9.19 -1.53 3.43
C ILE A 103 -8.51 -2.82 2.94
N LEU A 104 -8.17 -2.85 1.66
CA LEU A 104 -7.33 -3.85 1.02
C LEU A 104 -6.01 -3.22 0.57
N ASP A 105 -4.90 -3.91 0.77
CA ASP A 105 -3.58 -3.54 0.25
C ASP A 105 -3.06 -4.62 -0.70
N LEU A 106 -2.88 -4.25 -1.97
CA LEU A 106 -2.47 -5.14 -3.07
C LEU A 106 -0.96 -5.15 -3.18
N GLY A 107 -0.35 -6.34 -3.14
CA GLY A 107 1.11 -6.49 -3.06
C GLY A 107 1.63 -5.88 -1.76
N THR A 108 1.10 -6.38 -0.64
CA THR A 108 1.26 -5.76 0.68
C THR A 108 2.71 -5.78 1.17
N GLY A 109 3.56 -6.67 0.63
CA GLY A 109 4.95 -6.79 1.06
C GLY A 109 5.05 -7.07 2.55
N ASN A 110 5.79 -6.23 3.27
CA ASN A 110 5.94 -6.29 4.73
C ASN A 110 4.68 -5.85 5.52
N GLY A 111 3.62 -5.40 4.84
CA GLY A 111 2.35 -4.99 5.43
C GLY A 111 2.34 -3.62 6.13
N SER A 112 3.44 -2.88 6.08
CA SER A 112 3.63 -1.64 6.85
C SER A 112 2.65 -0.53 6.47
N MET A 113 2.16 -0.49 5.23
CA MET A 113 1.19 0.50 4.78
C MET A 113 -0.12 0.42 5.57
N LEU A 114 -0.63 -0.80 5.80
CA LEU A 114 -1.85 -1.02 6.60
C LEU A 114 -1.60 -0.71 8.08
N ALA A 115 -0.43 -1.07 8.59
CA ALA A 115 -0.03 -0.75 9.96
C ALA A 115 0.04 0.77 10.18
N LEU A 116 0.60 1.51 9.22
CA LEU A 116 0.68 2.96 9.23
C LEU A 116 -0.71 3.61 9.19
N LEU A 117 -1.64 3.09 8.37
CA LEU A 117 -3.03 3.54 8.35
C LEU A 117 -3.77 3.26 9.65
N ARG A 118 -3.48 2.13 10.31
CA ARG A 118 -4.03 1.79 11.61
C ARG A 118 -3.50 2.75 12.70
N LYS A 119 -2.17 2.89 12.78
CA LYS A 119 -1.46 3.71 13.79
C LYS A 119 -1.70 5.20 13.60
N LYS A 120 -1.21 5.77 12.49
CA LYS A 120 -1.25 7.21 12.21
C LYS A 120 -2.60 7.64 11.61
N GLY A 121 -3.18 6.80 10.74
CA GLY A 121 -4.45 7.11 10.08
C GLY A 121 -5.69 6.95 10.96
N ARG A 122 -5.59 6.19 12.07
CA ARG A 122 -6.69 5.85 13.00
C ARG A 122 -7.86 5.12 12.31
N PHE A 123 -7.57 4.37 11.25
CA PHE A 123 -8.55 3.52 10.59
C PHE A 123 -8.81 2.26 11.42
N ALA A 124 -10.05 2.08 11.88
CA ALA A 124 -10.44 0.98 12.77
C ALA A 124 -11.22 -0.16 12.07
N GLY A 125 -11.41 -0.06 10.75
CA GLY A 125 -12.13 -1.08 9.98
C GLY A 125 -11.30 -2.32 9.68
N LYS A 126 -11.94 -3.29 9.04
CA LYS A 126 -11.31 -4.50 8.52
C LYS A 126 -10.17 -4.12 7.57
N MET A 127 -8.98 -4.65 7.80
CA MET A 127 -7.80 -4.44 6.94
C MET A 127 -7.27 -5.80 6.49
N VAL A 128 -7.05 -5.95 5.18
CA VAL A 128 -6.47 -7.14 4.59
C VAL A 128 -5.31 -6.73 3.68
N GLY A 129 -4.13 -7.29 3.90
CA GLY A 129 -3.00 -7.21 2.96
C GLY A 129 -2.90 -8.52 2.19
N VAL A 130 -2.71 -8.43 0.87
CA VAL A 130 -2.55 -9.61 0.01
C VAL A 130 -1.27 -9.54 -0.80
N ASP A 131 -0.67 -10.70 -1.03
CA ASP A 131 0.51 -10.84 -1.88
C ASP A 131 0.48 -12.22 -2.57
N TYR A 132 1.03 -12.35 -3.77
CA TYR A 132 1.15 -13.66 -4.42
C TYR A 132 2.23 -14.53 -3.77
N SER A 133 3.11 -13.94 -2.96
CA SER A 133 4.24 -14.60 -2.31
C SER A 133 3.86 -15.01 -0.90
N ALA A 134 3.96 -16.31 -0.62
CA ALA A 134 3.80 -16.84 0.73
C ALA A 134 4.84 -16.25 1.70
N ARG A 135 6.05 -15.93 1.22
CA ARG A 135 7.12 -15.32 2.01
C ARG A 135 6.84 -13.88 2.39
N SER A 136 6.23 -13.11 1.49
CA SER A 136 5.73 -11.77 1.80
C SER A 136 4.71 -11.81 2.94
N VAL A 137 3.74 -12.73 2.86
CA VAL A 137 2.71 -12.92 3.89
C VAL A 137 3.30 -13.39 5.22
N GLU A 138 4.29 -14.28 5.19
CA GLU A 138 5.06 -14.71 6.36
C GLU A 138 5.77 -13.52 7.02
N LEU A 139 6.46 -12.68 6.23
CA LEU A 139 7.14 -11.47 6.68
C LEU A 139 6.18 -10.48 7.33
N ALA A 140 5.06 -10.16 6.69
CA ALA A 140 4.07 -9.23 7.25
C ALA A 140 3.47 -9.74 8.58
N ARG A 141 3.22 -11.04 8.69
CA ARG A 141 2.73 -11.68 9.92
C ARG A 141 3.79 -11.68 11.02
N GLU A 142 5.06 -11.88 10.67
CA GLU A 142 6.20 -11.79 11.59
C GLU A 142 6.31 -10.39 12.17
N LEU A 143 6.43 -9.38 11.32
CA LEU A 143 6.58 -7.98 11.73
C LEU A 143 5.39 -7.47 12.56
N GLN A 144 4.17 -7.88 12.22
CA GLN A 144 3.00 -7.54 13.04
C GLN A 144 3.07 -8.14 14.45
N ARG A 145 3.58 -9.37 14.58
CA ARG A 145 3.64 -10.10 15.85
C ARG A 145 4.82 -9.66 16.70
N SER A 146 6.01 -9.50 16.10
CA SER A 146 7.23 -9.07 16.80
C SER A 146 7.27 -7.56 17.03
N ARG A 147 6.42 -6.78 16.33
CA ARG A 147 6.53 -5.32 16.23
C ARG A 147 7.88 -4.86 15.68
N GLY A 148 8.49 -5.70 14.83
CA GLY A 148 9.83 -5.48 14.27
C GLY A 148 9.96 -4.27 13.34
N HIS A 149 8.87 -3.60 12.98
CA HIS A 149 8.89 -2.38 12.17
C HIS A 149 8.10 -1.27 12.87
N SER A 150 8.64 -0.05 12.85
CA SER A 150 8.06 1.18 13.43
C SER A 150 6.57 1.40 13.16
N ALA A 151 6.05 0.94 12.01
CA ALA A 151 4.63 1.02 11.68
C ALA A 151 3.73 0.16 12.59
N TYR A 152 4.27 -0.90 13.20
CA TYR A 152 3.59 -1.81 14.13
C TYR A 152 3.86 -1.51 15.61
N ARG A 153 4.85 -0.66 15.92
CA ARG A 153 5.16 -0.21 17.28
C ARG A 153 4.07 0.74 17.81
N THR A 154 3.88 0.78 19.13
CA THR A 154 3.00 1.75 19.79
C THR A 154 3.66 3.12 19.89
N ASP A 155 2.84 4.17 20.06
CA ASP A 155 3.35 5.54 20.20
C ASP A 155 4.36 5.66 21.38
N SER A 156 4.22 4.84 22.43
CA SER A 156 5.16 4.77 23.58
C SER A 156 6.45 3.98 23.32
N GLU A 157 6.47 3.11 22.32
CA GLU A 157 7.66 2.32 21.94
C GLU A 157 8.54 3.08 20.93
N ASP A 158 8.03 4.16 20.32
CA ASP A 158 8.82 5.03 19.43
C ASP A 158 9.66 6.05 20.21
N ASP A 159 9.31 6.34 21.47
CA ASP A 159 10.01 7.33 22.31
C ASP A 159 11.24 6.73 23.02
N THR A 160 11.34 5.41 23.13
CA THR A 160 12.48 4.74 23.81
C THR A 160 13.75 4.67 22.97
N ASP A 161 13.67 4.94 21.66
CA ASP A 161 14.81 4.95 20.74
C ASP A 161 15.44 6.36 20.58
N LYS A 162 14.95 7.37 21.32
CA LYS A 162 15.41 8.78 21.23
C LYS A 162 16.29 9.24 22.39
N ASP A 163 16.62 8.38 23.34
CA ASP A 163 17.32 8.76 24.57
C ASP A 163 18.85 8.50 24.56
N GLU A 164 19.47 8.39 23.39
CA GLU A 164 20.94 8.43 23.25
C GLU A 164 21.32 9.34 22.07
N ASP A 165 21.26 10.66 22.28
CA ASP A 165 22.36 11.61 22.01
C ASP A 165 21.89 13.06 21.78
N GLU A 166 22.50 13.95 22.58
CA GLU A 166 22.67 15.40 22.43
C GLU A 166 21.53 16.39 22.75
N ASP A 167 21.62 16.85 24.01
CA ASP A 167 21.48 18.25 24.44
C ASP A 167 21.90 19.29 23.38
N SER A 168 20.94 20.01 22.82
CA SER A 168 21.06 21.46 22.65
C SER A 168 19.68 22.09 22.43
N GLY A 169 19.34 23.02 23.31
CA GLY A 169 18.04 23.68 23.31
C GLY A 169 17.86 24.67 22.16
N GLU A 170 16.62 24.82 21.73
CA GLU A 170 15.95 26.09 21.49
C GLU A 170 14.45 25.86 21.43
N GLU A 171 13.72 26.57 22.30
CA GLU A 171 12.26 26.60 22.36
C GLU A 171 11.72 27.32 21.13
N ASP A 172 10.77 26.71 20.42
CA ASP A 172 9.74 27.48 19.69
C ASP A 172 8.40 26.74 19.70
N GLY A 173 7.41 27.46 20.22
CA GLY A 173 6.15 26.91 20.72
C GLY A 173 5.15 26.49 19.65
N PHE A 174 4.55 25.32 19.87
CA PHE A 174 3.20 25.02 19.42
C PHE A 174 2.30 24.85 20.64
N GLY A 175 1.34 25.76 20.76
CA GLY A 175 0.44 25.89 21.89
C GLY A 175 -0.35 24.61 22.18
N ALA A 176 -0.15 24.11 23.39
CA ALA A 176 -1.03 23.17 24.06
C ALA A 176 -2.43 23.79 24.23
N GLY A 177 -3.46 23.03 23.89
CA GLY A 177 -4.84 23.45 24.00
C GLY A 177 -5.81 22.30 23.73
N ASP A 178 -5.67 21.22 24.49
CA ASP A 178 -6.81 20.46 25.01
C ASP A 178 -6.29 19.45 26.04
N GLU A 179 -6.47 19.77 27.32
CA GLU A 179 -6.25 18.86 28.44
C GLU A 179 -7.25 17.70 28.32
N ALA A 180 -6.75 16.51 28.01
CA ALA A 180 -7.54 15.29 28.13
C ALA A 180 -7.74 14.96 29.63
N PRO A 181 -8.97 14.81 30.13
CA PRO A 181 -9.16 14.39 31.50
C PRO A 181 -8.75 12.91 31.62
N ASN A 182 -7.91 12.68 32.62
CA ASN A 182 -7.46 11.38 33.07
C ASN A 182 -8.67 10.54 33.51
N ALA A 183 -9.14 9.66 32.62
CA ALA A 183 -10.14 8.65 32.93
C ALA A 183 -9.59 7.30 32.45
N ALA A 184 -9.19 6.48 33.43
CA ALA A 184 -9.03 5.05 33.25
C ALA A 184 -10.37 4.45 32.79
N SER A 185 -10.63 4.45 31.48
CA SER A 185 -11.70 3.68 30.88
C SER A 185 -11.14 2.34 30.44
N GLN A 186 -11.18 1.36 31.34
CA GLN A 186 -11.23 -0.05 30.96
C GLN A 186 -12.48 -0.24 30.08
N GLY A 187 -12.27 -0.43 28.79
CA GLY A 187 -13.35 -0.58 27.81
C GLY A 187 -12.96 -0.30 26.36
N GLY A 188 -11.70 -0.50 25.98
CA GLY A 188 -11.28 -0.39 24.58
C GLY A 188 -11.81 -1.60 23.80
N THR A 189 -12.69 -1.37 22.83
CA THR A 189 -13.00 -2.38 21.83
C THR A 189 -11.70 -2.74 21.11
N GLU A 190 -11.15 -3.92 21.39
CA GLU A 190 -9.90 -4.38 20.77
C GLU A 190 -10.09 -4.37 19.24
N VAL A 191 -9.34 -3.52 18.55
CA VAL A 191 -9.43 -3.43 17.09
C VAL A 191 -8.77 -4.67 16.52
N ALA A 192 -9.49 -5.44 15.71
CA ALA A 192 -8.99 -6.70 15.16
C ALA A 192 -7.62 -6.50 14.45
N PRO A 193 -6.67 -7.44 14.59
CA PRO A 193 -5.38 -7.36 13.93
C PRO A 193 -5.53 -7.32 12.40
N ILE A 194 -4.49 -6.82 11.72
CA ILE A 194 -4.47 -6.81 10.25
C ILE A 194 -4.34 -8.26 9.77
N ARG A 195 -5.16 -8.63 8.80
CA ARG A 195 -5.14 -9.97 8.20
C ARG A 195 -4.25 -9.93 6.97
N PHE A 196 -3.35 -10.90 6.84
CA PHE A 196 -2.48 -11.05 5.66
C PHE A 196 -2.75 -12.39 4.98
N GLU A 197 -2.88 -12.41 3.66
CA GLU A 197 -3.31 -13.59 2.90
C GLU A 197 -2.51 -13.75 1.61
N GLU A 198 -2.15 -15.00 1.31
CA GLU A 198 -1.54 -15.34 0.02
C GLU A 198 -2.63 -15.39 -1.04
N TRP A 199 -2.49 -14.59 -2.10
CA TRP A 199 -3.46 -14.55 -3.18
C TRP A 199 -2.83 -14.07 -4.49
N ASP A 200 -2.83 -14.95 -5.50
CA ASP A 200 -2.49 -14.60 -6.87
C ASP A 200 -3.70 -13.96 -7.56
N ILE A 201 -3.77 -12.63 -7.46
CA ILE A 201 -4.84 -11.80 -8.04
C ILE A 201 -5.00 -11.99 -9.56
N LEU A 202 -3.91 -12.27 -10.29
CA LEU A 202 -3.93 -12.33 -11.76
C LEU A 202 -4.43 -13.69 -12.29
N ASN A 203 -4.27 -14.75 -11.50
CA ASN A 203 -4.67 -16.12 -11.86
C ASN A 203 -5.85 -16.65 -11.05
N SER A 204 -6.40 -15.88 -10.11
CA SER A 204 -7.54 -16.30 -9.30
C SER A 204 -8.82 -16.41 -10.11
N ARG A 205 -9.66 -17.41 -9.76
CA ARG A 205 -11.03 -17.56 -10.26
C ARG A 205 -12.07 -17.18 -9.23
N ALA A 206 -11.65 -16.57 -8.12
CA ALA A 206 -12.54 -16.11 -7.09
C ALA A 206 -13.60 -15.18 -7.69
N LEU A 207 -14.85 -15.38 -7.26
CA LEU A 207 -15.95 -14.52 -7.66
C LEU A 207 -15.65 -13.08 -7.23
N LEU A 208 -15.80 -12.10 -8.13
CA LEU A 208 -15.62 -10.67 -7.83
C LEU A 208 -16.80 -9.85 -8.37
N SER A 209 -17.07 -8.69 -7.79
CA SER A 209 -18.21 -7.86 -8.21
C SER A 209 -17.99 -7.11 -9.50
N GLU A 210 -18.75 -7.49 -10.53
CA GLU A 210 -18.77 -6.80 -11.82
C GLU A 210 -19.19 -5.33 -11.69
N THR A 211 -20.09 -5.01 -10.74
CA THR A 211 -20.68 -3.67 -10.56
C THR A 211 -20.36 -3.00 -9.22
N GLY A 212 -19.66 -3.69 -8.32
CA GLY A 212 -19.36 -3.22 -6.97
C GLY A 212 -20.56 -3.31 -6.03
N GLU A 213 -21.62 -3.99 -6.48
CA GLU A 213 -22.78 -4.33 -5.69
C GLU A 213 -22.57 -5.69 -5.00
N LYS A 214 -23.41 -5.95 -3.98
CA LYS A 214 -23.36 -7.16 -3.17
C LYS A 214 -23.46 -8.40 -4.05
N ILE A 215 -22.66 -9.42 -3.75
CA ILE A 215 -22.79 -10.73 -4.37
C ILE A 215 -22.96 -11.78 -3.29
N LEU A 216 -23.88 -12.71 -3.52
CA LEU A 216 -24.03 -13.90 -2.72
C LEU A 216 -23.38 -15.06 -3.48
N PRO A 217 -22.26 -15.61 -3.00
CA PRO A 217 -21.65 -16.77 -3.64
C PRO A 217 -22.61 -17.96 -3.65
N SER A 218 -22.65 -18.69 -4.76
CA SER A 218 -23.31 -20.00 -4.84
C SER A 218 -22.39 -21.09 -4.30
N SER A 219 -22.93 -22.30 -4.09
CA SER A 219 -22.14 -23.48 -3.65
C SER A 219 -20.96 -23.81 -4.58
N ASP A 220 -21.06 -23.46 -5.86
CA ASP A 220 -20.08 -23.80 -6.90
C ASP A 220 -19.09 -22.66 -7.15
N SER A 221 -19.25 -21.53 -6.45
CA SER A 221 -18.38 -20.37 -6.59
C SER A 221 -17.04 -20.59 -5.86
N GLU A 222 -15.92 -20.33 -6.54
CA GLU A 222 -14.63 -20.18 -5.87
C GLU A 222 -14.67 -18.89 -5.04
N THR A 223 -14.39 -19.00 -3.73
CA THR A 223 -14.50 -17.88 -2.80
C THR A 223 -13.27 -17.75 -1.91
N LEU A 224 -13.05 -16.52 -1.44
CA LEU A 224 -11.97 -16.16 -0.53
C LEU A 224 -12.58 -15.87 0.83
N SER A 225 -12.21 -16.63 1.87
CA SER A 225 -12.81 -16.51 3.22
C SER A 225 -12.65 -15.13 3.87
N TRP A 226 -11.72 -14.31 3.36
CA TRP A 226 -11.46 -12.95 3.82
C TRP A 226 -12.13 -11.88 2.97
N PHE A 227 -12.69 -12.20 1.80
CA PHE A 227 -13.23 -11.20 0.88
C PHE A 227 -14.67 -10.78 1.28
N PRO A 228 -14.98 -9.47 1.33
CA PRO A 228 -16.28 -8.93 1.74
C PRO A 228 -17.33 -8.99 0.61
N TYR A 229 -17.85 -10.20 0.34
CA TYR A 229 -18.84 -10.46 -0.71
C TYR A 229 -20.17 -9.70 -0.51
N GLU A 230 -20.64 -9.63 0.74
CA GLU A 230 -21.91 -8.98 1.10
C GLU A 230 -21.86 -7.45 1.03
N GLU A 231 -20.67 -6.89 0.89
CA GLU A 231 -20.40 -5.47 0.67
C GLU A 231 -20.08 -5.17 -0.80
N GLY A 232 -19.76 -6.19 -1.59
CA GLY A 232 -19.37 -6.07 -3.00
C GLY A 232 -17.91 -5.71 -3.23
N GLY A 233 -17.07 -5.79 -2.19
CA GLY A 233 -15.65 -5.40 -2.21
C GLY A 233 -15.22 -4.61 -0.98
N PHE A 234 -14.03 -4.01 -1.04
CA PHE A 234 -13.48 -3.13 -0.01
C PHE A 234 -13.82 -1.67 -0.30
N ASP A 235 -14.01 -0.87 0.74
CA ASP A 235 -14.30 0.56 0.58
C ASP A 235 -13.09 1.33 0.05
N ILE A 236 -11.88 0.87 0.39
CA ILE A 236 -10.60 1.41 -0.05
C ILE A 236 -9.71 0.24 -0.48
N ALA A 237 -9.15 0.30 -1.68
CA ALA A 237 -8.06 -0.56 -2.12
C ALA A 237 -6.81 0.29 -2.39
N LEU A 238 -5.65 -0.22 -1.99
CA LEU A 238 -4.36 0.42 -2.17
C LEU A 238 -3.52 -0.45 -3.09
N ASP A 239 -2.85 0.20 -4.02
CA ASP A 239 -1.77 -0.35 -4.83
C ASP A 239 -0.58 0.59 -4.65
N LYS A 240 0.52 0.05 -4.14
CA LYS A 240 1.75 0.80 -3.95
C LYS A 240 2.91 0.01 -4.55
N GLY A 241 3.00 0.06 -5.89
CA GLY A 241 4.05 -0.57 -6.71
C GLY A 241 3.66 -1.92 -7.31
N THR A 242 2.44 -2.40 -7.07
CA THR A 242 1.98 -3.69 -7.60
C THR A 242 1.73 -3.59 -9.09
N PHE A 243 1.05 -2.54 -9.53
CA PHE A 243 0.90 -2.28 -10.96
C PHE A 243 2.24 -2.05 -11.67
N ASP A 244 3.23 -1.45 -10.99
CA ASP A 244 4.58 -1.26 -11.52
C ASP A 244 5.26 -2.60 -11.77
N ALA A 245 5.27 -3.50 -10.79
CA ALA A 245 5.84 -4.84 -10.93
C ALA A 245 5.12 -5.63 -12.05
N ILE A 246 3.79 -5.60 -12.07
CA ILE A 246 2.98 -6.24 -13.13
C ILE A 246 3.31 -5.67 -14.51
N SER A 247 3.58 -4.37 -14.62
CA SER A 247 3.94 -3.72 -15.88
C SER A 247 5.33 -4.09 -16.39
N LEU A 248 6.19 -4.61 -15.52
CA LEU A 248 7.55 -5.08 -15.82
C LEU A 248 7.62 -6.60 -16.03
N ALA A 249 6.49 -7.31 -15.98
CA ALA A 249 6.45 -8.75 -16.19
C ALA A 249 6.89 -9.11 -17.62
N ASP A 250 7.64 -10.21 -17.75
CA ASP A 250 7.99 -10.77 -19.07
C ASP A 250 6.88 -11.72 -19.54
N ASP A 251 5.86 -11.15 -20.15
CA ASP A 251 4.69 -11.87 -20.60
C ASP A 251 4.48 -11.75 -22.12
N ALA A 252 5.04 -12.70 -22.86
CA ALA A 252 4.89 -12.81 -24.31
C ALA A 252 3.51 -13.34 -24.73
N GLN A 253 2.42 -12.75 -24.21
CA GLN A 253 1.04 -13.11 -24.57
C GLN A 253 0.41 -12.08 -25.52
N ASP A 254 -0.65 -12.49 -26.22
CA ASP A 254 -1.43 -11.59 -27.10
C ASP A 254 -2.08 -10.42 -26.33
N THR A 255 -2.25 -10.56 -25.02
CA THR A 255 -2.72 -9.51 -24.10
C THR A 255 -1.84 -9.52 -22.88
N ARG A 256 -1.21 -8.39 -22.56
CA ARG A 256 -0.34 -8.31 -21.39
C ARG A 256 -1.14 -8.37 -20.08
N VAL A 257 -0.55 -8.92 -19.03
CA VAL A 257 -1.11 -9.04 -17.69
C VAL A 257 -1.45 -7.67 -17.11
N CYS A 258 -0.65 -6.64 -17.43
CA CYS A 258 -0.91 -5.26 -17.04
C CYS A 258 -2.20 -4.69 -17.64
N GLU A 259 -2.68 -5.20 -18.77
CA GLU A 259 -3.97 -4.77 -19.36
C GLU A 259 -5.18 -5.32 -18.60
N ARG A 260 -5.03 -6.46 -17.92
CA ARG A 260 -6.11 -7.09 -17.14
C ARG A 260 -6.23 -6.50 -15.74
N TYR A 261 -5.10 -6.09 -15.16
CA TYR A 261 -5.02 -5.68 -13.76
C TYR A 261 -5.97 -4.53 -13.38
N PRO A 262 -6.09 -3.42 -14.15
CA PRO A 262 -7.00 -2.33 -13.79
C PRO A 262 -8.45 -2.75 -13.61
N ASP A 263 -8.95 -3.69 -14.44
CA ASP A 263 -10.32 -4.20 -14.29
C ASP A 263 -10.45 -5.08 -13.04
N ILE A 264 -9.47 -5.93 -12.76
CA ILE A 264 -9.46 -6.75 -11.54
C ILE A 264 -9.44 -5.84 -10.30
N ALA A 265 -8.56 -4.85 -10.26
CA ALA A 265 -8.45 -3.88 -9.18
C ALA A 265 -9.76 -3.09 -8.98
N ARG A 266 -10.41 -2.66 -10.07
CA ARG A 266 -11.74 -2.03 -10.02
C ARG A 266 -12.76 -2.94 -9.33
N ARG A 267 -12.78 -4.24 -9.66
CA ARG A 267 -13.76 -5.20 -9.13
C ARG A 267 -13.59 -5.54 -7.65
N LEU A 268 -12.45 -5.19 -7.07
CA LEU A 268 -12.18 -5.33 -5.63
C LEU A 268 -12.76 -4.21 -4.78
N VAL A 269 -13.17 -3.10 -5.40
CA VAL A 269 -13.64 -1.90 -4.71
C VAL A 269 -15.16 -1.84 -4.71
N THR A 270 -15.79 -1.49 -3.58
CA THR A 270 -17.26 -1.31 -3.52
C THR A 270 -17.73 -0.19 -4.45
N LYS A 271 -19.02 -0.19 -4.81
CA LYS A 271 -19.63 0.95 -5.49
C LYS A 271 -19.52 2.22 -4.64
N GLY A 272 -18.89 3.25 -5.19
CA GLY A 272 -18.59 4.50 -4.48
C GLY A 272 -17.29 4.48 -3.66
N GLY A 273 -16.63 3.32 -3.55
CA GLY A 273 -15.33 3.15 -2.92
C GLY A 273 -14.17 3.68 -3.76
N TYR A 274 -12.95 3.54 -3.24
CA TYR A 274 -11.76 4.19 -3.76
C TYR A 274 -10.62 3.22 -4.03
N LEU A 275 -9.94 3.40 -5.16
CA LEU A 275 -8.66 2.75 -5.48
C LEU A 275 -7.56 3.82 -5.45
N ILE A 276 -6.49 3.59 -4.70
CA ILE A 276 -5.33 4.50 -4.63
C ILE A 276 -4.16 3.75 -5.26
N VAL A 277 -3.61 4.31 -6.36
CA VAL A 277 -2.48 3.70 -7.08
C VAL A 277 -1.28 4.63 -6.97
N THR A 278 -0.21 4.14 -6.36
CA THR A 278 1.11 4.79 -6.28
C THR A 278 2.05 4.11 -7.26
N SER A 279 2.71 4.89 -8.12
CA SER A 279 3.60 4.38 -9.16
C SER A 279 4.87 5.22 -9.32
N CYS A 280 5.99 4.56 -9.60
CA CYS A 280 7.26 5.19 -10.02
C CYS A 280 7.59 4.95 -11.50
N ASN A 281 6.94 4.00 -12.17
CA ASN A 281 7.18 3.72 -13.59
C ASN A 281 6.22 4.45 -14.54
N TRP A 282 5.09 4.94 -14.04
CA TRP A 282 4.08 5.62 -14.83
C TRP A 282 3.90 7.07 -14.38
N THR A 283 3.72 7.96 -15.36
CA THR A 283 3.26 9.31 -15.07
C THR A 283 1.80 9.29 -14.62
N GLU A 284 1.36 10.40 -14.03
CA GLU A 284 -0.03 10.55 -13.59
C GLU A 284 -1.03 10.37 -14.75
N ASP A 285 -0.76 10.99 -15.89
CA ASP A 285 -1.63 10.90 -17.07
C ASP A 285 -1.68 9.48 -17.64
N GLU A 286 -0.58 8.73 -17.57
CA GLU A 286 -0.54 7.33 -17.99
C GLU A 286 -1.31 6.42 -17.04
N LEU A 287 -1.20 6.62 -15.72
CA LEU A 287 -2.04 5.91 -14.76
C LEU A 287 -3.53 6.19 -15.02
N VAL A 288 -3.89 7.44 -15.32
CA VAL A 288 -5.28 7.78 -15.65
C VAL A 288 -5.74 7.05 -16.92
N LYS A 289 -4.90 6.95 -17.95
CA LYS A 289 -5.22 6.18 -19.16
C LYS A 289 -5.38 4.68 -18.88
N TRP A 290 -4.58 4.11 -17.97
CA TRP A 290 -4.66 2.71 -17.59
C TRP A 290 -5.92 2.39 -16.77
N PHE A 291 -6.20 3.18 -15.75
CA PHE A 291 -7.25 2.86 -14.76
C PHE A 291 -8.59 3.51 -15.05
N ALA A 292 -8.62 4.63 -15.77
CA ALA A 292 -9.84 5.37 -16.11
C ALA A 292 -9.94 5.65 -17.62
N PRO A 293 -9.85 4.62 -18.49
CA PRO A 293 -10.06 4.80 -19.92
C PRO A 293 -11.50 5.23 -20.22
N GLU A 294 -11.75 5.69 -21.45
CA GLU A 294 -13.11 6.00 -21.90
C GLU A 294 -14.03 4.78 -21.73
N THR A 295 -15.21 5.01 -21.15
CA THR A 295 -16.15 3.94 -20.80
C THR A 295 -16.64 3.20 -22.02
N LYS A 296 -16.54 1.86 -22.00
CA LYS A 296 -17.18 1.04 -23.04
C LYS A 296 -18.72 1.13 -22.92
N PRO A 297 -19.47 1.08 -24.04
CA PRO A 297 -20.93 1.25 -24.03
C PRO A 297 -21.70 0.26 -23.15
N ASP A 298 -21.12 -0.91 -22.91
CA ASP A 298 -21.67 -2.03 -22.14
C ASP A 298 -21.21 -2.06 -20.67
N GLN A 299 -20.23 -1.24 -20.31
CA GLN A 299 -19.73 -1.16 -18.94
C GLN A 299 -20.76 -0.45 -18.05
N LYS A 300 -21.07 -1.00 -16.87
CA LYS A 300 -22.08 -0.41 -15.95
C LYS A 300 -21.51 0.60 -14.97
N ASP A 301 -20.20 0.56 -14.77
CA ASP A 301 -19.46 1.34 -13.79
C ASP A 301 -17.99 1.45 -14.21
N HIS A 302 -17.32 2.51 -13.78
CA HIS A 302 -15.92 2.77 -14.13
C HIS A 302 -15.18 3.44 -12.97
N LEU A 303 -13.86 3.45 -13.07
CA LEU A 303 -13.03 4.27 -12.20
C LEU A 303 -12.92 5.68 -12.78
N LYS A 304 -13.10 6.68 -11.93
CA LYS A 304 -12.93 8.09 -12.27
C LYS A 304 -11.93 8.72 -11.32
N VAL A 305 -11.05 9.57 -11.83
CA VAL A 305 -10.11 10.32 -10.99
C VAL A 305 -10.89 11.15 -9.97
N TRP A 306 -10.59 10.92 -8.69
CA TRP A 306 -11.16 11.65 -7.56
C TRP A 306 -10.18 12.65 -6.96
N GLY A 307 -8.91 12.26 -6.82
CA GLY A 307 -7.89 13.11 -6.23
C GLY A 307 -6.48 12.64 -6.54
N ARG A 308 -5.50 13.47 -6.17
CA ARG A 308 -4.07 13.24 -6.40
C ARG A 308 -3.30 13.57 -5.14
N VAL A 309 -2.22 12.83 -4.92
CA VAL A 309 -1.24 13.15 -3.87
C VAL A 309 -0.12 13.97 -4.49
N GLU A 310 0.24 15.07 -3.83
CA GLU A 310 1.29 15.96 -4.32
C GLU A 310 2.66 15.49 -3.86
N TYR A 311 3.60 15.38 -4.80
CA TYR A 311 5.01 15.06 -4.58
C TYR A 311 5.89 16.20 -5.07
N PRO A 312 7.13 16.33 -4.57
CA PRO A 312 8.11 17.25 -5.14
C PRO A 312 8.28 16.98 -6.64
N ARG A 313 8.35 18.06 -7.43
CA ARG A 313 8.53 17.98 -8.88
C ARG A 313 9.79 18.68 -9.29
N PHE A 314 10.47 18.13 -10.28
CA PHE A 314 11.70 18.65 -10.82
C PHE A 314 11.41 19.24 -12.21
N ARG A 315 12.03 20.37 -12.53
CA ARG A 315 11.92 20.99 -13.85
C ARG A 315 13.28 21.06 -14.51
N PHE A 316 13.40 20.48 -15.69
CA PHE A 316 14.61 20.53 -16.50
C PHE A 316 14.24 20.76 -17.98
N GLY A 317 14.88 21.75 -18.61
CA GLY A 317 14.63 22.04 -20.04
C GLY A 317 13.19 22.39 -20.41
N GLY A 318 12.38 22.89 -19.46
CA GLY A 318 10.96 23.19 -19.68
C GLY A 318 10.02 21.98 -19.54
N GLN A 319 10.55 20.80 -19.21
CA GLN A 319 9.78 19.62 -18.86
C GLN A 319 9.71 19.47 -17.34
N GLU A 320 8.56 19.04 -16.82
CA GLU A 320 8.32 18.79 -15.39
C GLU A 320 8.18 17.27 -15.18
N GLY A 321 8.95 16.74 -14.24
CA GLY A 321 8.98 15.31 -13.89
C GLY A 321 8.80 15.09 -12.40
N GLN A 322 8.40 13.87 -12.03
CA GLN A 322 8.24 13.42 -10.64
C GLN A 322 8.73 11.98 -10.54
N GLY A 323 9.45 11.63 -9.47
CA GLY A 323 9.96 10.26 -9.25
C GLY A 323 8.87 9.27 -8.84
N VAL A 324 7.76 9.79 -8.30
CA VAL A 324 6.57 9.02 -7.94
C VAL A 324 5.31 9.83 -8.22
N CYS A 325 4.23 9.15 -8.53
CA CYS A 325 2.89 9.72 -8.55
C CYS A 325 1.92 8.88 -7.73
N THR A 326 0.82 9.47 -7.28
CA THR A 326 -0.28 8.71 -6.68
C THR A 326 -1.61 9.30 -7.05
N VAL A 327 -2.47 8.47 -7.64
CA VAL A 327 -3.79 8.84 -8.10
C VAL A 327 -4.84 8.08 -7.32
N CYS A 328 -5.83 8.80 -6.80
CA CYS A 328 -7.01 8.23 -6.16
C CYS A 328 -8.16 8.23 -7.18
N PHE A 329 -8.67 7.05 -7.48
CA PHE A 329 -9.83 6.82 -8.30
C PHE A 329 -11.04 6.47 -7.43
N GLN A 330 -12.21 6.90 -7.84
CA GLN A 330 -13.49 6.48 -7.27
C GLN A 330 -14.21 5.56 -8.25
N ARG A 331 -14.74 4.43 -7.77
CA ARG A 331 -15.62 3.56 -8.55
C ARG A 331 -17.02 4.18 -8.63
N VAL A 332 -17.44 4.60 -9.81
CA VAL A 332 -18.72 5.29 -10.05
C VAL A 332 -19.57 4.51 -11.04
N SER A 333 -20.90 4.54 -10.87
CA SER A 333 -21.82 3.97 -11.87
C SER A 333 -21.91 4.88 -13.10
N ASN A 334 -22.16 4.27 -14.26
CA ASN A 334 -22.56 5.01 -15.45
C ASN A 334 -23.96 5.62 -15.20
N ALA A 335 -24.12 6.88 -15.62
CA ALA A 335 -25.33 7.67 -15.42
C ALA A 335 -26.49 7.20 -16.31
#